data_AF-A0A7X5RD89-F1
#
_entry.id   AF-A0A7X5RD89-F1
#
_cell.length_a   1.000
_cell.length_b   1.000
_cell.length_c   1.000
_cell.angle_alpha   90.00
_cell.angle_beta   90.00
_cell.angle_gamma   90.00
#
_symmetry.space_group_name_H-M   'P 1'
#
loop_
_entity.id
_entity.type
_entity.pdbx_description
1 polymer ?
#
loop_
_entity_poly.entity_id
_entity_poly.type
_entity_poly.pdbx_seq_one_letter_code
_entity_poly.pdbx_strand_id
1 'polypeptide(L)'
;MKNDNYNNIFENMSRVVLKASEGMAKIVEEINVMASSQALRVFAEFLQNIPDDIKDTRVFRKVQELKNINLRYEDVVWLVEDFGLNYSEENWQGMLKSEQNKSDLHQYIAKTILSASMGKREKLIILLAHIEPLIYKTLEISKTKNMKLKPAVKKVSVEDNGGMSAESLGKIYVLAVTCIIYANTDAYTNEIDKRIPFRNNILHNGIVMYSDKDIDVAYELLLGLIEILITVEEQLQEQYCVDEM
;
A
#
# COMPACT_ATOMS: atom_id res chain seq x y z
N MET A 1 7.91 -33.18 6.15
CA MET A 1 7.17 -32.00 6.62
C MET A 1 7.21 -30.96 5.52
N LYS A 2 6.13 -30.89 4.74
CA LYS A 2 5.91 -29.99 3.60
C LYS A 2 4.39 -29.93 3.47
N ASN A 3 3.71 -29.03 4.19
CA ASN A 3 2.31 -28.71 3.87
C ASN A 3 1.69 -27.49 4.56
N ASP A 4 2.40 -26.74 5.40
CA ASP A 4 1.73 -25.68 6.18
C ASP A 4 1.92 -24.26 5.63
N ASN A 5 2.83 -24.08 4.65
CA ASN A 5 3.13 -22.76 4.04
C ASN A 5 2.13 -22.32 2.94
N TYR A 6 1.16 -23.18 2.60
CA TYR A 6 0.09 -22.85 1.63
C TYR A 6 -1.12 -22.17 2.29
N ASN A 7 -1.25 -22.21 3.62
CA ASN A 7 -2.47 -21.80 4.31
C ASN A 7 -2.57 -20.29 4.61
N ASN A 8 -1.45 -19.55 4.70
CA ASN A 8 -1.51 -18.10 5.01
C ASN A 8 -1.58 -17.19 3.77
N ILE A 9 -1.13 -17.64 2.59
CA ILE A 9 -1.43 -16.98 1.30
C ILE A 9 -2.95 -17.02 1.06
N PHE A 10 -3.61 -18.04 1.61
CA PHE A 10 -5.04 -18.14 1.57
C PHE A 10 -5.74 -17.04 2.35
N GLU A 11 -5.22 -16.35 3.38
CA GLU A 11 -6.10 -15.52 4.25
C GLU A 11 -6.52 -14.14 3.69
N ASN A 12 -5.66 -13.42 2.96
CA ASN A 12 -6.06 -12.15 2.34
C ASN A 12 -6.66 -12.34 0.93
N MET A 13 -6.20 -13.36 0.20
CA MET A 13 -6.96 -13.89 -0.94
C MET A 13 -8.27 -14.52 -0.44
N SER A 14 -8.33 -15.01 0.80
CA SER A 14 -9.55 -15.50 1.48
C SER A 14 -10.49 -14.40 1.79
N ARG A 15 -10.13 -13.12 1.92
CA ARG A 15 -11.17 -12.11 2.11
C ARG A 15 -11.97 -11.86 0.84
N VAL A 16 -11.30 -11.92 -0.31
CA VAL A 16 -11.90 -11.84 -1.65
C VAL A 16 -12.60 -13.17 -2.01
N VAL A 17 -11.97 -14.30 -1.69
CA VAL A 17 -12.54 -15.65 -1.83
C VAL A 17 -13.63 -15.95 -0.80
N LEU A 18 -13.64 -15.33 0.38
CA LEU A 18 -14.68 -15.40 1.43
C LEU A 18 -15.88 -14.56 1.05
N LYS A 19 -15.69 -13.33 0.53
CA LYS A 19 -16.82 -12.58 -0.05
C LYS A 19 -17.42 -13.31 -1.26
N ALA A 20 -16.58 -13.96 -2.08
CA ALA A 20 -17.05 -14.82 -3.15
C ALA A 20 -17.68 -16.12 -2.62
N SER A 21 -17.20 -16.69 -1.51
CA SER A 21 -17.70 -17.94 -0.93
C SER A 21 -18.91 -17.74 -0.02
N GLU A 22 -19.12 -16.57 0.58
CA GLU A 22 -20.36 -16.12 1.22
C GLU A 22 -21.42 -15.86 0.15
N GLY A 23 -21.02 -15.30 -0.99
CA GLY A 23 -21.82 -15.27 -2.22
C GLY A 23 -22.19 -16.68 -2.69
N MET A 24 -21.25 -17.64 -2.64
CA MET A 24 -21.52 -19.05 -2.95
C MET A 24 -22.32 -19.77 -1.85
N ALA A 25 -22.17 -19.43 -0.57
CA ALA A 25 -22.90 -20.07 0.53
C ALA A 25 -24.40 -19.75 0.43
N LYS A 26 -24.74 -18.51 0.04
CA LYS A 26 -26.10 -18.13 -0.36
C LYS A 26 -26.62 -18.89 -1.59
N ILE A 27 -25.74 -19.23 -2.53
CA ILE A 27 -26.09 -20.02 -3.74
C ILE A 27 -26.15 -21.53 -3.43
N VAL A 28 -25.43 -22.01 -2.42
CA VAL A 28 -25.43 -23.42 -1.99
C VAL A 28 -26.65 -23.74 -1.13
N GLU A 29 -27.20 -22.77 -0.39
CA GLU A 29 -28.52 -22.92 0.26
C GLU A 29 -29.67 -23.07 -0.76
N GLU A 30 -29.53 -22.52 -1.98
CA GLU A 30 -30.49 -22.66 -3.08
C GLU A 30 -29.91 -23.49 -4.25
N ILE A 31 -29.91 -24.81 -4.07
CA ILE A 31 -29.35 -25.83 -4.97
C ILE A 31 -29.62 -25.54 -6.46
N ASN A 32 -28.55 -25.24 -7.22
CA ASN A 32 -28.40 -25.66 -8.61
C ASN A 32 -26.94 -26.09 -8.90
N VAL A 33 -26.70 -27.39 -8.91
CA VAL A 33 -25.38 -28.06 -9.02
C VAL A 33 -24.57 -27.68 -10.28
N MET A 34 -25.21 -27.11 -11.31
CA MET A 34 -24.49 -26.58 -12.47
C MET A 34 -23.82 -25.22 -12.23
N ALA A 35 -24.36 -24.37 -11.34
CA ALA A 35 -23.79 -23.06 -11.04
C ALA A 35 -22.47 -23.17 -10.24
N SER A 36 -22.35 -24.20 -9.39
CA SER A 36 -21.13 -24.45 -8.60
C SER A 36 -19.97 -24.99 -9.44
N SER A 37 -20.23 -25.83 -10.45
CA SER A 37 -19.18 -26.33 -11.37
C SER A 37 -18.59 -25.22 -12.23
N GLN A 38 -19.43 -24.31 -12.75
CA GLN A 38 -18.97 -23.16 -13.51
C GLN A 38 -18.15 -22.20 -12.65
N ALA A 39 -18.58 -21.93 -11.41
CA ALA A 39 -17.85 -21.07 -10.46
C ALA A 39 -16.49 -21.65 -10.07
N LEU A 40 -16.42 -22.96 -9.80
CA LEU A 40 -15.16 -23.66 -9.54
C LEU A 40 -14.23 -23.66 -10.77
N ARG A 41 -14.79 -23.76 -11.98
CA ARG A 41 -14.01 -23.67 -13.22
C ARG A 41 -13.44 -22.27 -13.41
N VAL A 42 -14.23 -21.22 -13.19
CA VAL A 42 -13.76 -19.83 -13.25
C VAL A 42 -12.69 -19.57 -12.19
N PHE A 43 -12.82 -20.15 -11.00
CA PHE A 43 -11.81 -20.04 -9.94
C PHE A 43 -10.52 -20.81 -10.29
N ALA A 44 -10.63 -22.02 -10.84
CA ALA A 44 -9.47 -22.79 -11.29
C ALA A 44 -8.77 -22.10 -12.49
N GLU A 45 -9.55 -21.58 -13.44
CA GLU A 45 -9.06 -20.75 -14.55
C GLU A 45 -8.36 -19.49 -14.00
N PHE A 46 -8.91 -18.85 -12.96
CA PHE A 46 -8.26 -17.72 -12.30
C PHE A 46 -6.90 -18.10 -11.70
N LEU A 47 -6.84 -19.19 -10.91
CA LEU A 47 -5.59 -19.66 -10.30
C LEU A 47 -4.54 -20.08 -11.36
N GLN A 48 -4.98 -20.69 -12.46
CA GLN A 48 -4.09 -21.07 -13.57
C GLN A 48 -3.57 -19.88 -14.38
N ASN A 49 -4.24 -18.72 -14.29
CA ASN A 49 -3.87 -17.51 -14.99
C ASN A 49 -3.15 -16.49 -14.09
N ILE A 50 -2.81 -16.85 -12.84
CA ILE A 50 -1.94 -16.03 -12.00
C ILE A 50 -0.54 -16.05 -12.63
N PRO A 51 0.05 -14.88 -12.98
CA PRO A 51 1.39 -14.85 -13.53
C PRO A 51 2.42 -15.43 -12.57
N ASP A 52 3.41 -16.13 -13.10
CA ASP A 52 4.49 -16.72 -12.29
C ASP A 52 5.38 -15.66 -11.63
N ASP A 53 5.50 -14.48 -12.24
CA ASP A 53 6.30 -13.36 -11.75
C ASP A 53 5.47 -12.08 -11.59
N ILE A 54 5.70 -11.34 -10.50
CA ILE A 54 5.05 -10.06 -10.24
C ILE A 54 5.26 -9.04 -11.37
N LYS A 55 6.37 -9.12 -12.11
CA LYS A 55 6.71 -8.22 -13.22
C LYS A 55 5.78 -8.37 -14.42
N ASP A 56 5.10 -9.51 -14.55
CA ASP A 56 4.14 -9.77 -15.63
C ASP A 56 2.72 -9.28 -15.29
N THR A 57 2.52 -8.74 -14.08
CA THR A 57 1.20 -8.27 -13.64
C THR A 57 0.84 -6.87 -14.17
N ARG A 58 -0.47 -6.61 -14.26
CA ARG A 58 -0.99 -5.27 -14.58
C ARG A 58 -0.60 -4.22 -13.52
N VAL A 59 -0.53 -4.61 -12.25
CA VAL A 59 -0.14 -3.72 -11.14
C VAL A 59 1.30 -3.24 -11.34
N PHE A 60 2.24 -4.15 -11.63
CA PHE A 60 3.62 -3.76 -11.91
C PHE A 60 3.72 -2.77 -13.07
N ARG A 61 3.00 -3.03 -14.16
CA ARG A 61 2.95 -2.12 -15.32
C ARG A 61 2.46 -0.72 -14.95
N LYS A 62 1.30 -0.62 -14.28
CA LYS A 62 0.77 0.65 -13.78
C LYS A 62 1.80 1.41 -12.92
N VAL A 63 2.50 0.70 -12.03
CA VAL A 63 3.52 1.32 -11.16
C VAL A 63 4.74 1.82 -11.94
N GLN A 64 5.15 1.15 -13.02
CA GLN A 64 6.22 1.66 -13.87
C GLN A 64 5.80 2.92 -14.63
N GLU A 65 4.53 3.03 -15.04
CA GLU A 65 4.00 4.19 -15.76
C GLU A 65 4.03 5.47 -14.90
N LEU A 66 3.86 5.36 -13.58
CA LEU A 66 3.90 6.49 -12.64
C LEU A 66 5.20 7.31 -12.70
N LYS A 67 6.31 6.72 -13.17
CA LYS A 67 7.63 7.38 -13.21
C LYS A 67 7.81 8.31 -14.42
N ASN A 68 6.95 8.20 -15.43
CA ASN A 68 7.20 8.78 -16.75
C ASN A 68 6.21 9.89 -17.11
N ILE A 69 5.38 10.34 -16.17
CA ILE A 69 4.27 11.26 -16.43
C ILE A 69 4.22 12.40 -15.41
N ASN A 70 3.55 13.48 -15.79
CA ASN A 70 3.13 14.54 -14.87
C ASN A 70 1.94 14.03 -14.08
N LEU A 71 2.19 13.37 -12.94
CA LEU A 71 1.15 12.73 -12.13
C LEU A 71 0.00 13.67 -11.78
N ARG A 72 -1.22 13.19 -12.02
CA ARG A 72 -2.50 13.76 -11.58
C ARG A 72 -3.15 12.85 -10.55
N TYR A 73 -4.06 13.38 -9.74
CA TYR A 73 -4.75 12.61 -8.71
C TYR A 73 -5.42 11.35 -9.27
N GLU A 74 -5.99 11.45 -10.45
CA GLU A 74 -6.66 10.36 -11.16
C GLU A 74 -5.71 9.21 -11.52
N ASP A 75 -4.41 9.49 -11.68
CA ASP A 75 -3.40 8.48 -11.99
C ASP A 75 -3.00 7.64 -10.77
N VAL A 76 -3.37 8.07 -9.56
CA VAL A 76 -2.88 7.48 -8.30
C VAL A 76 -3.98 7.01 -7.37
N VAL A 77 -5.21 7.53 -7.49
CA VAL A 77 -6.33 7.19 -6.58
C VAL A 77 -6.63 5.68 -6.57
N TRP A 78 -6.47 5.03 -7.74
CA TRP A 78 -6.64 3.58 -7.88
C TRP A 78 -5.77 2.79 -6.90
N LEU A 79 -4.63 3.33 -6.45
CA LEU A 79 -3.72 2.61 -5.56
C LEU A 79 -4.37 2.33 -4.20
N VAL A 80 -5.12 3.30 -3.66
CA VAL A 80 -5.83 3.16 -2.39
C VAL A 80 -7.09 2.32 -2.59
N GLU A 81 -7.79 2.52 -3.71
CA GLU A 81 -9.00 1.76 -4.06
C GLU A 81 -8.71 0.27 -4.30
N ASP A 82 -7.69 -0.05 -5.10
CA ASP A 82 -7.29 -1.43 -5.45
C ASP A 82 -6.71 -2.17 -4.23
N PHE A 83 -6.08 -1.47 -3.27
CA PHE A 83 -5.63 -2.10 -2.02
C PHE A 83 -6.80 -2.47 -1.10
N GLY A 84 -7.95 -1.79 -1.24
CA GLY A 84 -9.19 -2.12 -0.53
C GLY A 84 -9.23 -1.69 0.93
N LEU A 85 -8.51 -0.62 1.28
CA LEU A 85 -8.51 -0.06 2.64
C LEU A 85 -9.69 0.88 2.82
N ASN A 86 -10.35 0.75 3.97
CA ASN A 86 -11.36 1.70 4.41
C ASN A 86 -10.71 2.58 5.49
N TYR A 87 -10.46 3.84 5.14
CA TYR A 87 -10.07 4.86 6.10
C TYR A 87 -11.09 4.91 7.24
N SER A 88 -10.68 4.54 8.45
CA SER A 88 -11.50 4.71 9.63
C SER A 88 -10.66 5.17 10.81
N GLU A 89 -11.20 6.12 11.58
CA GLU A 89 -10.60 6.52 12.84
C GLU A 89 -10.45 5.32 13.80
N GLU A 90 -11.36 4.35 13.71
CA GLU A 90 -11.33 3.10 14.46
C GLU A 90 -10.07 2.28 14.16
N ASN A 91 -9.60 2.21 12.91
CA ASN A 91 -8.35 1.52 12.54
C ASN A 91 -7.17 2.13 13.29
N TRP A 92 -7.05 3.46 13.26
CA TRP A 92 -5.97 4.20 13.93
C TRP A 92 -6.05 4.10 15.46
N GLN A 93 -7.26 4.10 16.03
CA GLN A 93 -7.46 3.86 17.45
C GLN A 93 -7.12 2.42 17.85
N GLY A 94 -7.44 1.44 17.01
CA GLY A 94 -7.06 0.04 17.18
C GLY A 94 -5.54 -0.12 17.22
N MET A 95 -4.82 0.55 16.31
CA MET A 95 -3.36 0.55 16.29
C MET A 95 -2.72 1.04 17.60
N LEU A 96 -3.31 2.04 18.27
CA LEU A 96 -2.80 2.52 19.56
C LEU A 96 -3.09 1.56 20.73
N LYS A 97 -4.10 0.70 20.59
CA LYS A 97 -4.58 -0.19 21.64
C LYS A 97 -3.98 -1.60 21.57
N SER A 98 -3.43 -2.01 20.43
CA SER A 98 -2.84 -3.34 20.29
C SER A 98 -1.50 -3.42 21.01
N GLU A 99 -1.38 -4.31 22.01
CA GLU A 99 -0.12 -4.60 22.72
C GLU A 99 0.97 -5.17 21.79
N GLN A 100 0.59 -5.63 20.60
CA GLN A 100 1.48 -6.13 19.56
C GLN A 100 2.09 -5.02 18.67
N ASN A 101 1.65 -3.75 18.76
CA ASN A 101 2.19 -2.66 17.95
C ASN A 101 3.48 -2.06 18.56
N LYS A 102 4.61 -2.71 18.26
CA LYS A 102 5.95 -2.44 18.85
C LYS A 102 6.69 -1.20 18.31
N SER A 103 6.20 -0.54 17.26
CA SER A 103 6.95 0.55 16.62
C SER A 103 6.59 1.92 17.19
N ASP A 104 7.55 2.59 17.83
CA ASP A 104 7.46 4.01 18.20
C ASP A 104 7.03 4.89 17.03
N LEU A 105 7.45 4.55 15.80
CA LEU A 105 7.06 5.25 14.57
C LEU A 105 5.57 5.10 14.25
N HIS A 106 4.99 3.90 14.41
CA HIS A 106 3.56 3.67 14.16
C HIS A 106 2.71 4.41 15.19
N GLN A 107 3.11 4.35 16.47
CA GLN A 107 2.43 5.07 17.53
C GLN A 107 2.48 6.58 17.32
N TYR A 108 3.63 7.12 16.87
CA TYR A 108 3.76 8.53 16.56
C TYR A 108 2.86 8.97 15.40
N ILE A 109 2.82 8.17 14.32
CA ILE A 109 1.94 8.40 13.17
C ILE A 109 0.46 8.39 13.60
N ALA A 110 0.03 7.36 14.31
CA ALA A 110 -1.36 7.24 14.78
C ALA A 110 -1.75 8.39 15.73
N LYS A 111 -0.88 8.77 16.68
CA LYS A 111 -1.09 9.95 17.55
C LYS A 111 -1.20 11.24 16.74
N THR A 112 -0.41 11.40 15.69
CA THR A 112 -0.46 12.57 14.80
C THR A 112 -1.79 12.62 14.05
N ILE A 113 -2.25 11.49 13.52
CA ILE A 113 -3.52 11.38 12.79
C ILE A 113 -4.70 11.70 13.70
N LEU A 114 -4.72 11.11 14.90
CA LEU A 114 -5.81 11.25 15.88
C LEU A 114 -5.79 12.58 16.66
N SER A 115 -4.74 13.38 16.53
CA SER A 115 -4.62 14.64 17.28
C SER A 115 -5.72 15.63 16.88
N ALA A 116 -6.55 16.05 17.84
CA ALA A 116 -7.54 17.10 17.64
C ALA A 116 -6.94 18.52 17.67
N SER A 117 -5.70 18.67 18.14
CA SER A 117 -5.03 19.97 18.29
C SER A 117 -4.30 20.44 17.02
N MET A 118 -4.30 19.63 15.95
CA MET A 118 -3.62 19.94 14.69
C MET A 118 -4.61 19.86 13.52
N GLY A 119 -4.52 20.82 12.61
CA GLY A 119 -5.26 20.77 11.35
C GLY A 119 -4.63 19.76 10.37
N LYS A 120 -5.39 19.41 9.32
CA LYS A 120 -4.90 18.50 8.27
C LYS A 120 -3.62 19.00 7.61
N ARG A 121 -3.48 20.32 7.45
CA ARG A 121 -2.31 20.97 6.84
C ARG A 121 -1.04 20.70 7.66
N GLU A 122 -1.08 20.89 8.97
CA GLU A 122 0.05 20.60 9.86
C GLU A 122 0.36 19.11 9.91
N LYS A 123 -0.68 18.28 10.04
CA LYS A 123 -0.54 16.81 10.04
C LYS A 123 0.13 16.32 8.76
N LEU A 124 -0.24 16.85 7.60
CA LEU A 124 0.33 16.47 6.31
C LEU A 124 1.85 16.70 6.28
N ILE A 125 2.35 17.85 6.76
CA ILE A 125 3.79 18.11 6.83
C ILE A 125 4.49 17.10 7.75
N ILE A 126 3.93 16.90 8.95
CA ILE A 126 4.52 16.02 9.97
C ILE A 126 4.58 14.60 9.41
N LEU A 127 3.49 14.09 8.86
CA LEU A 127 3.41 12.75 8.31
C LEU A 127 4.36 12.57 7.12
N LEU A 128 4.44 13.54 6.20
CA LEU A 128 5.40 13.51 5.07
C LEU A 128 6.85 13.41 5.52
N ALA A 129 7.21 14.03 6.65
CA ALA A 129 8.56 13.94 7.19
C ALA A 129 8.92 12.51 7.64
N HIS A 130 7.92 11.68 7.92
CA HIS A 130 8.09 10.31 8.44
C HIS A 130 7.90 9.22 7.38
N ILE A 131 7.53 9.56 6.15
CA ILE A 131 7.34 8.60 5.06
C ILE A 131 8.65 7.88 4.69
N GLU A 132 9.78 8.58 4.58
CA GLU A 132 11.06 7.92 4.24
C GLU A 132 11.49 6.92 5.32
N PRO A 133 11.50 7.28 6.62
CA PRO A 133 11.71 6.31 7.70
C PRO A 133 10.75 5.13 7.64
N LEU A 134 9.47 5.37 7.36
CA LEU A 134 8.46 4.32 7.26
C LEU A 134 8.76 3.38 6.09
N ILE A 135 9.08 3.89 4.91
CA ILE A 135 9.46 3.05 3.74
C ILE A 135 10.68 2.18 4.05
N TYR A 136 11.72 2.73 4.69
CA TYR A 136 12.88 1.93 5.06
C TYR A 136 12.54 0.85 6.07
N LYS A 137 11.66 1.15 7.03
CA LYS A 137 11.18 0.20 8.02
C LYS A 137 10.36 -0.92 7.34
N THR A 138 9.38 -0.56 6.50
CA THR A 138 8.55 -1.49 5.74
C THR A 138 9.36 -2.45 4.88
N LEU A 139 10.42 -1.98 4.22
CA LEU A 139 11.26 -2.81 3.34
C LEU A 139 12.50 -3.40 4.05
N GLU A 140 12.62 -3.21 5.37
CA GLU A 140 13.79 -3.63 6.16
C GLU A 140 15.13 -3.14 5.60
N ILE A 141 15.13 -1.96 4.98
CA ILE A 141 16.32 -1.37 4.38
C ILE A 141 17.12 -0.67 5.48
N SER A 142 18.31 -1.19 5.76
CA SER A 142 19.29 -0.53 6.63
C SER A 142 19.87 0.72 5.96
N LYS A 143 19.44 1.91 6.42
CA LYS A 143 19.89 3.19 5.88
C LYS A 143 21.38 3.43 6.16
N THR A 144 22.17 3.60 5.10
CA THR A 144 23.60 3.97 5.21
C THR A 144 23.83 5.44 4.83
N LYS A 145 24.99 5.99 5.21
CA LYS A 145 25.37 7.36 4.86
C LYS A 145 25.38 7.52 3.34
N ASN A 146 24.68 8.55 2.83
CA ASN A 146 24.52 8.88 1.41
C ASN A 146 23.61 7.94 0.59
N MET A 147 22.92 6.98 1.23
CA MET A 147 21.92 6.17 0.52
C MET A 147 20.76 7.04 0.04
N LYS A 148 20.41 6.93 -1.25
CA LYS A 148 19.24 7.59 -1.83
C LYS A 148 18.06 6.63 -1.79
N LEU A 149 16.90 7.13 -1.34
CA LEU A 149 15.67 6.35 -1.19
C LEU A 149 15.25 5.62 -2.47
N LYS A 150 15.06 6.35 -3.59
CA LYS A 150 14.54 5.77 -4.84
C LYS A 150 15.38 4.60 -5.37
N PRO A 151 16.72 4.69 -5.48
CA PRO A 151 17.55 3.53 -5.86
C PRO A 151 17.43 2.35 -4.89
N ALA A 152 17.41 2.60 -3.58
CA ALA A 152 17.32 1.54 -2.57
C ALA A 152 15.98 0.79 -2.67
N VAL A 153 14.86 1.52 -2.79
CA VAL A 153 13.53 0.93 -2.99
C VAL A 153 13.47 0.18 -4.32
N LYS A 154 14.00 0.75 -5.42
CA LYS A 154 14.00 0.08 -6.72
C LYS A 154 14.73 -1.27 -6.66
N LYS A 155 15.88 -1.32 -5.97
CA LYS A 155 16.64 -2.54 -5.80
C LYS A 155 15.79 -3.63 -5.15
N VAL A 156 15.24 -3.35 -3.96
CA VAL A 156 14.44 -4.32 -3.20
C VAL A 156 13.13 -4.69 -3.89
N SER A 157 12.44 -3.72 -4.49
CA SER A 157 11.10 -3.92 -5.05
C SER A 157 11.08 -4.42 -6.51
N VAL A 158 12.19 -4.32 -7.25
CA VAL A 158 12.22 -4.68 -8.68
C VAL A 158 13.39 -5.61 -9.01
N GLU A 159 14.61 -5.25 -8.62
CA GLU A 159 15.81 -5.97 -9.04
C GLU A 159 15.92 -7.29 -8.29
N ASP A 160 15.73 -7.24 -6.97
CA ASP A 160 15.79 -8.39 -6.05
C ASP A 160 14.41 -9.03 -5.84
N ASN A 161 13.36 -8.50 -6.49
CA ASN A 161 11.99 -9.00 -6.38
C ASN A 161 11.64 -9.89 -7.57
N GLY A 162 11.30 -11.14 -7.31
CA GLY A 162 10.86 -12.09 -8.31
C GLY A 162 9.80 -13.03 -7.76
N GLY A 163 9.11 -13.73 -8.66
CA GLY A 163 7.99 -14.60 -8.32
C GLY A 163 6.72 -13.82 -7.98
N MET A 164 5.62 -14.56 -7.82
CA MET A 164 4.33 -14.03 -7.41
C MET A 164 4.02 -14.42 -5.97
N SER A 165 4.12 -13.45 -5.06
CA SER A 165 3.85 -13.62 -3.63
C SER A 165 3.24 -12.34 -3.03
N ALA A 166 2.66 -12.45 -1.83
CA ALA A 166 2.15 -11.30 -1.08
C ALA A 166 3.28 -10.30 -0.77
N GLU A 167 4.45 -10.80 -0.36
CA GLU A 167 5.67 -10.00 -0.18
C GLU A 167 6.07 -9.26 -1.46
N SER A 168 6.13 -9.99 -2.58
CA SER A 168 6.51 -9.41 -3.88
C SER A 168 5.55 -8.30 -4.30
N LEU A 169 4.26 -8.51 -4.09
CA LEU A 169 3.22 -7.52 -4.37
C LEU A 169 3.30 -6.32 -3.41
N GLY A 170 3.48 -6.55 -2.10
CA GLY A 170 3.67 -5.52 -1.09
C GLY A 170 4.84 -4.60 -1.41
N LYS A 171 5.98 -5.17 -1.82
CA LYS A 171 7.14 -4.42 -2.30
C LYS A 171 6.83 -3.53 -3.52
N ILE A 172 5.94 -3.97 -4.42
CA ILE A 172 5.47 -3.15 -5.55
C ILE A 172 4.56 -2.01 -5.10
N TYR A 173 3.70 -2.21 -4.10
CA TYR A 173 2.92 -1.13 -3.50
C TYR A 173 3.81 -0.08 -2.84
N VAL A 174 4.84 -0.49 -2.10
CA VAL A 174 5.82 0.45 -1.51
C VAL A 174 6.57 1.23 -2.60
N LEU A 175 6.92 0.58 -3.71
CA LEU A 175 7.49 1.25 -4.87
C LEU A 175 6.54 2.30 -5.45
N ALA A 176 5.24 2.00 -5.55
CA ALA A 176 4.23 2.95 -6.02
C ALA A 176 4.15 4.18 -5.12
N VAL A 177 4.03 3.99 -3.79
CA VAL A 177 4.03 5.06 -2.78
C VAL A 177 5.28 5.94 -2.94
N THR A 178 6.45 5.31 -3.11
CA THR A 178 7.72 6.01 -3.30
C THR A 178 7.73 6.84 -4.60
N CYS A 179 7.19 6.30 -5.69
CA CYS A 179 7.10 7.02 -6.97
C CYS A 179 6.20 8.25 -6.87
N ILE A 180 5.08 8.14 -6.16
CA ILE A 180 4.10 9.21 -5.98
C ILE A 180 4.66 10.33 -5.09
N ILE A 181 5.01 10.01 -3.84
CA ILE A 181 5.39 11.03 -2.83
C ILE A 181 6.69 11.74 -3.22
N TYR A 182 7.65 11.01 -3.80
CA TYR A 182 8.95 11.54 -4.18
C TYR A 182 9.05 11.89 -5.66
N ALA A 183 7.94 12.06 -6.38
CA ALA A 183 7.98 12.49 -7.77
C ALA A 183 8.81 13.78 -7.93
N ASN A 184 9.60 13.85 -9.01
CA ASN A 184 10.43 15.02 -9.29
C ASN A 184 9.57 16.08 -9.98
N THR A 185 8.80 16.82 -9.19
CA THR A 185 7.87 17.84 -9.69
C THR A 185 8.56 19.00 -10.41
N ASP A 186 9.86 19.20 -10.21
CA ASP A 186 10.61 20.27 -10.92
C ASP A 186 10.78 19.94 -12.42
N ALA A 187 10.66 18.66 -12.78
CA ALA A 187 10.69 18.21 -14.16
C ALA A 187 9.31 18.24 -14.84
N TYR A 188 8.25 18.59 -14.11
CA TYR A 188 6.91 18.59 -14.68
C TYR A 188 6.72 19.80 -15.59
N THR A 189 6.09 19.55 -16.74
CA THR A 189 5.78 20.59 -17.73
C THR A 189 4.38 21.17 -17.59
N ASN A 190 3.50 20.47 -16.87
CA ASN A 190 2.12 20.90 -16.60
C ASN A 190 1.98 21.45 -15.17
N GLU A 191 0.85 22.10 -14.89
CA GLU A 191 0.51 22.53 -13.54
C GLU A 191 0.48 21.33 -12.57
N ILE A 192 1.13 21.52 -11.41
CA ILE A 192 1.22 20.52 -10.35
C ILE A 192 -0.17 20.29 -9.75
N ASP A 193 -0.61 19.03 -9.73
CA ASP A 193 -1.83 18.64 -9.06
C ASP A 193 -1.63 18.61 -7.54
N LYS A 194 -2.13 19.64 -6.86
CA LYS A 194 -1.99 19.83 -5.40
C LYS A 194 -2.87 18.88 -4.58
N ARG A 195 -3.71 18.06 -5.20
CA ARG A 195 -4.40 16.96 -4.52
C ARG A 195 -3.45 15.81 -4.19
N ILE A 196 -2.22 15.83 -4.70
CA ILE A 196 -1.17 14.85 -4.36
C ILE A 196 -0.15 15.50 -3.41
N PRO A 197 0.23 14.81 -2.31
CA PRO A 197 1.20 15.31 -1.33
C PRO A 197 2.64 15.15 -1.83
N PHE A 198 2.98 15.74 -2.99
CA PHE A 198 4.34 15.71 -3.53
C PHE A 198 5.32 16.39 -2.56
N ARG A 199 6.21 15.59 -1.97
CA ARG A 199 7.20 16.09 -1.00
C ARG A 199 8.08 17.18 -1.59
N ASN A 200 8.52 17.00 -2.83
CA ASN A 200 9.40 17.96 -3.52
C ASN A 200 8.71 19.32 -3.70
N ASN A 201 7.49 19.33 -4.23
CA ASN A 201 6.72 20.55 -4.44
C ASN A 201 6.43 21.29 -3.12
N ILE A 202 6.02 20.57 -2.07
CA ILE A 202 5.75 21.17 -0.77
C ILE A 202 7.03 21.75 -0.15
N LEU A 203 8.17 21.09 -0.34
CA LEU A 203 9.47 21.59 0.15
C LEU A 203 9.91 22.87 -0.57
N HIS A 204 9.71 22.96 -1.88
CA HIS A 204 10.13 24.13 -2.68
C HIS A 204 9.18 25.32 -2.57
N ASN A 205 7.87 25.07 -2.55
CA ASN A 205 6.86 26.12 -2.66
C ASN A 205 6.09 26.37 -1.36
N GLY A 206 6.25 25.49 -0.35
CA GLY A 206 5.53 25.56 0.91
C GLY A 206 4.11 25.01 0.83
N ILE A 207 3.66 24.38 1.92
CA ILE A 207 2.28 23.84 2.01
C ILE A 207 1.21 24.94 1.98
N VAL A 208 1.60 26.19 2.29
CA VAL A 208 0.71 27.35 2.28
C VAL A 208 0.13 27.66 0.90
N MET A 209 0.75 27.14 -0.16
CA MET A 209 0.29 27.29 -1.54
C MET A 209 -0.85 26.34 -1.92
N TYR A 210 -1.23 25.43 -1.01
CA TYR A 210 -2.32 24.48 -1.20
C TYR A 210 -3.61 25.06 -0.60
N SER A 211 -4.69 25.05 -1.39
CA SER A 211 -6.01 25.44 -0.90
C SER A 211 -6.50 24.46 0.17
N ASP A 212 -7.46 24.85 1.01
CA ASP A 212 -8.02 23.93 2.01
C ASP A 212 -8.63 22.67 1.36
N LYS A 213 -9.26 22.83 0.19
CA LYS A 213 -9.80 21.71 -0.60
C LYS A 213 -8.69 20.76 -1.08
N ASP A 214 -7.56 21.30 -1.56
CA ASP A 214 -6.43 20.48 -1.97
C ASP A 214 -5.82 19.75 -0.77
N ILE A 215 -5.73 20.42 0.38
CA ILE A 215 -5.24 19.82 1.63
C ILE A 215 -6.13 18.67 2.09
N ASP A 216 -7.46 18.83 2.01
CA ASP A 216 -8.38 17.76 2.37
C ASP A 216 -8.10 16.47 1.58
N VAL A 217 -8.03 16.60 0.26
CA VAL A 217 -7.81 15.46 -0.64
C VAL A 217 -6.38 14.90 -0.51
N ALA A 218 -5.36 15.76 -0.44
CA ALA A 218 -3.98 15.34 -0.30
C ALA A 218 -3.72 14.65 1.05
N TYR A 219 -4.41 15.09 2.10
CA TYR A 219 -4.34 14.45 3.41
C TYR A 219 -4.97 13.06 3.37
N GLU A 220 -6.18 12.91 2.83
CA GLU A 220 -6.85 11.60 2.70
C GLU A 220 -6.03 10.62 1.86
N LEU A 221 -5.47 11.09 0.73
CA LEU A 221 -4.56 10.28 -0.07
C LEU A 221 -3.33 9.87 0.75
N LEU A 222 -2.69 10.80 1.47
CA LEU A 222 -1.52 10.50 2.30
C LEU A 222 -1.83 9.43 3.36
N LEU A 223 -3.01 9.48 3.99
CA LEU A 223 -3.40 8.47 4.97
C LEU A 223 -3.54 7.09 4.35
N GLY A 224 -4.17 6.99 3.17
CA GLY A 224 -4.25 5.72 2.43
C GLY A 224 -2.86 5.18 2.07
N LEU A 225 -1.93 6.05 1.64
CA LEU A 225 -0.55 5.63 1.34
C LEU A 225 0.21 5.16 2.60
N ILE A 226 -0.02 5.79 3.76
CA ILE A 226 0.59 5.38 5.04
C ILE A 226 0.03 4.04 5.50
N GLU A 227 -1.28 3.84 5.39
CA GLU A 227 -1.94 2.58 5.77
C GLU A 227 -1.42 1.43 4.90
N ILE A 228 -1.23 1.64 3.59
CA ILE A 228 -0.53 0.68 2.71
C ILE A 228 0.86 0.31 3.28
N LEU A 229 1.68 1.30 3.64
CA LEU A 229 3.04 1.04 4.14
C LEU A 229 3.04 0.24 5.45
N ILE A 230 2.12 0.56 6.37
CA ILE A 230 1.99 -0.11 7.66
C ILE A 230 1.48 -1.53 7.47
N THR A 231 0.42 -1.73 6.68
CA THR A 231 -0.13 -3.06 6.41
C THR A 231 0.88 -3.95 5.69
N VAL A 232 1.64 -3.41 4.73
CA VAL A 232 2.72 -4.18 4.09
C VAL A 232 3.82 -4.52 5.10
N GLU A 233 4.19 -3.60 6.00
CA GLU A 233 5.18 -3.90 7.03
C GLU A 233 4.72 -5.05 7.94
N GLU A 234 3.48 -4.99 8.43
CA GLU A 234 2.90 -6.03 9.29
C GLU A 234 2.89 -7.38 8.57
N GLN A 235 2.50 -7.42 7.29
CA GLN A 235 2.53 -8.65 6.48
C GLN A 235 3.94 -9.22 6.32
N LEU A 236 4.94 -8.35 6.12
CA LEU A 236 6.33 -8.80 5.99
C LEU A 236 6.89 -9.32 7.32
N GLN A 237 6.55 -8.69 8.45
CA GLN A 237 7.02 -9.10 9.77
C GLN A 237 6.37 -10.41 10.28
N GLU A 238 5.08 -10.63 10.02
CA GLU A 238 4.39 -11.87 10.42
C GLU A 238 4.98 -13.11 9.74
N GLN A 239 5.55 -12.95 8.54
CA GLN A 239 6.12 -14.03 7.75
C GLN A 239 7.41 -14.59 8.37
N TYR A 240 8.18 -13.78 9.10
CA TYR A 240 9.43 -14.19 9.75
C TYR A 240 9.24 -14.88 11.11
N CYS A 241 8.12 -14.65 11.82
CA CYS A 241 7.84 -15.34 13.09
C CYS A 241 7.46 -16.82 12.91
N VAL A 242 7.08 -17.24 11.69
CA VAL A 242 6.72 -18.63 11.38
C VAL A 242 7.94 -19.45 10.96
N ASP A 243 8.96 -18.82 10.37
CA ASP A 243 10.18 -19.49 9.91
C ASP A 243 11.19 -19.80 11.05
N GLU A 244 10.99 -19.22 12.25
CA GLU A 244 11.80 -19.50 13.45
C GLU A 244 11.20 -20.56 14.41
N MET A 245 10.04 -21.15 14.08
CA MET A 245 9.39 -22.23 14.84
C MET A 245 9.49 -23.59 14.17
#